data_AF-A0A7W0YW80-F1
#
_entry.id   AF-A0A7W0YW80-F1
#
_cell.length_a   1.000
_cell.length_b   1.000
_cell.length_c   1.000
_cell.angle_alpha   90.00
_cell.angle_beta   90.00
_cell.angle_gamma   90.00
#
_symmetry.space_group_name_H-M   'P 1'
#
loop_
_entity.id
_entity.type
_entity.pdbx_description
1 polymer ?
#
loop_
_entity_poly.entity_id
_entity_poly.type
_entity_poly.pdbx_seq_one_letter_code
_entity_poly.pdbx_strand_id
1 'polypeptide(L)' 'MLTRGPISPGVHGILDYVLGATLIFAPFVLGFDSDTATTVCVVAGIAELGVAMTTAWSRGIIKLIPPASTA' A
#
# COMPACT_ATOMS: atom_id res chain seq x y z
N MET A 1 -5.20 14.96 17.74
CA MET A 1 -3.93 14.33 17.33
C MET A 1 -4.01 12.85 17.68
N LEU A 2 -4.20 11.97 16.70
CA LEU A 2 -4.20 10.52 16.94
C LEU A 2 -2.74 10.07 17.08
N THR A 3 -2.21 10.12 18.30
CA THR A 3 -0.82 9.77 18.61
C THR A 3 -0.52 8.28 18.35
N ARG A 4 -1.56 7.46 18.16
CA ARG A 4 -1.49 6.07 17.67
C ARG A 4 -2.67 5.81 16.74
N GLY A 5 -2.38 5.32 15.54
CA GLY A 5 -3.39 4.78 14.64
C GLY A 5 -4.06 3.52 15.22
N PRO A 6 -5.15 3.04 14.60
CA PRO A 6 -5.92 1.88 15.07
C PRO A 6 -5.13 0.57 15.12
N ILE A 7 -4.00 0.49 14.41
CA ILE A 7 -3.09 -0.66 14.39
C ILE A 7 -1.64 -0.19 14.53
N SER A 8 -0.75 -1.09 14.98
CA SER A 8 0.67 -0.75 15.12
C SER A 8 1.28 -0.38 13.77
N PRO A 9 2.28 0.55 13.71
CA PRO A 9 3.02 0.85 12.47
C PRO A 9 3.67 -0.40 11.88
N GLY A 10 3.99 -1.35 12.77
CA GLY A 10 4.32 -2.73 12.47
C GLY A 10 3.33 -3.37 11.50
N VAL A 11 2.11 -3.58 11.98
CA VAL A 11 1.07 -4.27 11.22
C VAL A 11 0.62 -3.45 10.01
N HIS A 12 0.47 -2.13 10.15
CA HIS A 12 0.04 -1.25 9.06
C HIS A 12 0.94 -1.40 7.84
N GLY A 13 2.27 -1.27 8.00
CA GLY A 13 3.17 -1.39 6.86
C GLY A 13 3.22 -2.78 6.22
N ILE A 14 2.93 -3.86 6.96
CA ILE A 14 2.78 -5.18 6.32
C ILE A 14 1.49 -5.23 5.49
N LEU A 15 0.40 -4.69 6.03
CA LEU A 15 -0.88 -4.66 5.35
C LEU A 15 -0.82 -3.84 4.06
N ASP A 16 -0.04 -2.76 4.00
CA ASP A 16 0.13 -1.97 2.77
C ASP A 16 0.77 -2.80 1.64
N TYR A 17 1.80 -3.60 1.94
CA TYR A 17 2.38 -4.54 0.96
C TYR A 17 1.38 -5.62 0.54
N VAL A 18 0.64 -6.19 1.50
CA VAL A 18 -0.38 -7.21 1.20
C VAL A 18 -1.50 -6.61 0.35
N LEU A 19 -1.96 -5.40 0.66
CA LEU A 19 -3.00 -4.68 -0.06
C LEU A 19 -2.53 -4.36 -1.48
N GLY A 20 -1.34 -3.78 -1.64
CA GLY A 20 -0.77 -3.45 -2.95
C GLY A 20 -0.63 -4.68 -3.84
N ALA A 21 -0.10 -5.80 -3.30
CA ALA A 21 -0.04 -7.07 -4.02
C ALA A 21 -1.45 -7.61 -4.35
N THR A 22 -2.39 -7.54 -3.41
CA THR A 22 -3.77 -7.98 -3.63
C THR A 22 -4.43 -7.19 -4.75
N LEU A 23 -4.28 -5.87 -4.78
CA LEU A 23 -4.84 -5.02 -5.85
C LEU A 23 -4.27 -5.35 -7.22
N ILE A 24 -2.97 -5.66 -7.32
CA ILE A 24 -2.33 -6.09 -8.57
C ILE A 24 -2.90 -7.44 -9.04
N PHE A 25 -3.03 -8.42 -8.14
CA PHE A 25 -3.41 -9.78 -8.53
C PHE A 25 -4.92 -10.02 -8.58
N ALA A 26 -5.72 -9.23 -7.87
CA ALA A 26 -7.18 -9.36 -7.78
C ALA A 26 -7.89 -9.45 -9.15
N PRO A 27 -7.65 -8.56 -10.13
CA PRO A 27 -8.38 -8.64 -11.40
C PRO A 27 -8.11 -9.94 -12.16
N PHE A 28 -6.92 -10.53 -12.01
CA PHE A 28 -6.56 -11.79 -12.67
C PHE A 28 -7.12 -13.02 -11.95
N VAL A 29 -7.06 -13.02 -10.61
CA VAL A 29 -7.56 -14.14 -9.78
C VAL A 29 -9.10 -14.18 -9.79
N LEU A 30 -9.75 -13.02 -9.77
CA LEU A 30 -11.20 -12.90 -9.74
C LEU A 30 -11.83 -12.85 -11.14
N GLY A 31 -11.02 -12.79 -12.20
CA GLY A 31 -11.49 -12.83 -13.60
C GLY A 31 -12.29 -11.59 -14.00
N PHE A 32 -11.73 -10.39 -13.81
CA PHE A 32 -12.40 -9.15 -14.20
C PHE A 32 -12.58 -9.06 -15.72
N ASP A 33 -13.81 -8.76 -16.17
CA ASP A 33 -14.14 -8.63 -17.61
C ASP A 33 -13.91 -7.22 -18.17
N SER A 34 -13.52 -6.24 -17.34
CA SER A 34 -13.33 -4.84 -17.74
C SER A 34 -11.86 -4.45 -17.72
N ASP A 35 -11.33 -4.08 -18.89
CA ASP A 35 -9.96 -3.57 -19.02
C ASP A 35 -9.73 -2.33 -18.15
N THR A 36 -10.74 -1.46 -18.03
CA THR A 36 -10.66 -0.27 -17.18
C THR A 36 -10.56 -0.66 -15.71
N ALA A 37 -11.39 -1.60 -15.23
CA ALA A 37 -11.33 -2.05 -13.84
C ALA A 37 -9.99 -2.72 -13.52
N THR A 38 -9.49 -3.56 -14.43
CA THR A 38 -8.17 -4.20 -14.33
C THR A 38 -7.06 -3.17 -14.26
N THR A 39 -7.07 -2.18 -15.17
CA THR A 39 -6.06 -1.12 -15.20
C THR A 39 -6.07 -0.31 -13.91
N VAL A 40 -7.24 0.10 -13.44
CA VAL A 40 -7.37 0.88 -12.20
C VAL A 40 -6.86 0.09 -10.99
N CYS A 41 -7.20 -1.20 -10.87
CA CYS A 41 -6.72 -2.05 -9.77
C CYS A 41 -5.20 -2.20 -9.80
N VAL A 42 -4.62 -2.50 -10.96
CA VAL A 42 -3.17 -2.69 -11.09
C VAL A 42 -2.41 -1.40 -10.81
N VAL A 43 -2.85 -0.26 -11.38
CA VAL A 43 -2.21 1.04 -11.15
C VAL A 43 -2.32 1.45 -9.69
N ALA A 44 -3.49 1.27 -9.06
CA ALA A 44 -3.67 1.54 -7.63
C ALA A 44 -2.74 0.67 -6.77
N GLY A 45 -2.62 -0.62 -7.08
CA GLY A 45 -1.71 -1.52 -6.35
C GLY A 45 -0.23 -1.14 -6.51
N ILE A 46 0.21 -0.76 -7.73
CA ILE A 46 1.58 -0.27 -7.97
C ILE A 46 1.82 1.04 -7.20
N ALA A 47 0.86 1.97 -7.23
CA ALA A 47 0.98 3.23 -6.51
C ALA A 47 1.10 3.00 -4.99
N GLU A 48 0.26 2.13 -4.42
CA GLU A 48 0.30 1.77 -3.00
C GLU A 48 1.64 1.14 -2.61
N LEU A 49 2.14 0.17 -3.39
CA LEU A 49 3.47 -0.40 -3.16
C LEU A 49 4.56 0.68 -3.23
N GLY A 50 4.45 1.61 -4.17
CA GLY A 50 5.33 2.77 -4.28
C GLY A 50 5.35 3.60 -2.99
N VAL A 51 4.18 3.90 -2.42
CA VAL A 51 4.05 4.63 -1.15
C VAL A 51 4.64 3.82 0.01
N ALA A 52 4.28 2.55 0.14
CA ALA A 52 4.78 1.67 1.21
C ALA A 52 6.32 1.56 1.21
N MET A 53 6.91 1.43 0.01
CA MET A 53 8.36 1.34 -0.18
C MET A 53 9.07 2.67 0.06
N THR A 54 8.44 3.81 -0.24
CA THR A 54 9.09 5.14 -0.14
C THR A 54 8.84 5.85 1.19
N THR A 55 8.03 5.28 2.07
CA THR A 55 7.77 5.84 3.41
C THR A 55 8.96 5.59 4.34
N ALA A 56 9.37 6.62 5.09
CA ALA A 56 10.54 6.63 5.98
C ALA A 56 10.28 5.97 7.34
N TRP A 57 9.79 4.73 7.31
CA TRP A 57 9.51 3.89 8.47
C TRP A 57 10.30 2.57 8.44
N SER A 58 10.11 1.70 9.43
CA SER A 58 10.90 0.46 9.59
C SER A 58 10.84 -0.52 8.42
N ARG A 59 9.78 -0.47 7.58
CA ARG A 59 9.58 -1.34 6.41
C ARG A 59 9.69 -0.63 5.07
N GLY A 60 10.04 0.65 5.09
CA GLY A 60 10.35 1.37 3.87
C GLY A 60 11.70 0.91 3.33
N ILE A 61 11.79 0.81 2.01
CA ILE A 61 13.04 0.53 1.31
C ILE A 61 13.80 1.85 1.08
N ILE A 62 13.07 2.87 0.64
CA ILE A 62 13.57 4.22 0.39
C ILE A 62 12.94 5.15 1.42
N LYS A 63 13.74 5.91 2.17
CA LYS A 63 13.22 6.79 3.22
C LYS A 63 12.99 8.20 2.71
N LEU A 64 11.98 8.35 1.85
CA LEU A 64 11.66 9.62 1.19
C LEU A 64 10.49 10.36 1.84
N ILE A 65 9.38 9.66 2.09
CA ILE A 65 8.14 10.25 2.60
C ILE A 65 8.13 10.14 4.13
N PRO A 66 8.10 11.26 4.89
CA PRO A 66 7.99 11.20 6.35
C PRO A 66 6.69 10.52 6.79
N PRO A 67 6.70 9.62 7.77
CA PRO A 67 5.47 9.09 8.34
C PRO A 67 4.71 10.20 9.07
N ALA A 68 3.38 10.20 8.97
CA ALA A 68 2.53 11.25 9.54
C ALA A 68 2.59 11.36 11.08
N SER A 69 3.14 10.36 11.78
CA SER A 69 3.17 10.30 13.25
C SER A 69 4.51 10.68 13.89
N THR A 70 5.46 11.26 13.14
CA THR A 70 6.77 11.68 13.68
C THR A 70 6.88 13.18 13.96
N ALA A 71 5.78 13.81 14.40
CA ALA A 71 5.81 15.14 15.03
C ALA A 71 5.59 15.01 16.54
#